data_AF-A0A2G2CA54-F1
#
_entry.id   AF-A0A2G2CA54-F1
#
_cell.length_a   1.000
_cell.length_b   1.000
_cell.length_c   1.000
_cell.angle_alpha   90.00
_cell.angle_beta   90.00
_cell.angle_gamma   90.00
#
_symmetry.space_group_name_H-M   'P 1'
#
loop_
_entity.id
_entity.type
_entity.pdbx_description
1 polymer ?
#
loop_
_entity_poly.entity_id
_entity_poly.type
_entity_poly.pdbx_seq_one_letter_code
_entity_poly.pdbx_strand_id
1 'polypeptide(L)' 'MQLAFYAPLKDPGHPVPSGERTMARSLIAALEWGGATVTLASTLRSRDGVGDRHVQRLVLDQAQTEISRLVPQG' A
#
# COMPACT_ATOMS: atom_id res chain seq x y z
N MET A 1 13.75 10.06 9.51
CA MET A 1 13.90 9.33 8.23
C MET A 1 12.56 9.32 7.50
N GLN A 2 12.52 9.55 6.18
CA GLN A 2 11.26 9.51 5.41
C GLN A 2 11.03 8.11 4.87
N LEU A 3 9.86 7.52 5.13
CA LEU A 3 9.49 6.18 4.68
C LEU A 3 8.17 6.20 3.92
N ALA A 4 8.16 5.57 2.75
CA ALA A 4 6.95 5.27 1.99
C ALA A 4 6.45 3.87 2.37
N PHE A 5 5.20 3.77 2.81
CA PHE A 5 4.57 2.51 3.22
C PHE A 5 3.52 2.06 2.21
N TYR A 6 3.48 0.77 1.89
CA TYR A 6 2.51 0.19 0.97
C TYR A 6 2.08 -1.20 1.44
N ALA A 7 0.76 -1.44 1.53
CA ALA A 7 0.18 -2.73 1.89
C ALA A 7 -0.64 -3.30 0.71
N PRO A 8 -0.13 -4.31 -0.02
CA PRO A 8 -0.69 -4.73 -1.32
C PRO A 8 -2.05 -5.44 -1.23
N LEU A 9 -2.48 -5.89 -0.05
CA LEU A 9 -3.74 -6.62 0.14
C LEU A 9 -4.84 -5.77 0.77
N LYS A 10 -4.54 -5.04 1.86
CA LYS A 10 -5.54 -4.24 2.59
C LYS A 10 -4.98 -2.89 2.96
N ASP A 11 -5.69 -1.85 2.54
CA ASP A 11 -5.49 -0.48 3.00
C ASP A 11 -5.55 -0.42 4.54
N PRO A 12 -4.47 0.04 5.22
CA PRO A 12 -4.42 0.21 6.68
C PRO A 12 -5.42 1.23 7.23
N GLY A 13 -5.82 2.22 6.42
CA GLY A 13 -6.74 3.30 6.79
C GLY A 13 -8.22 2.91 6.74
N HIS A 14 -8.56 1.76 6.16
CA HIS A 14 -9.94 1.32 6.03
C HIS A 14 -10.55 0.95 7.42
N PRO A 15 -11.78 1.41 7.73
CA PRO A 15 -12.36 1.31 9.09
C PRO A 15 -12.67 -0.13 9.52
N VAL A 16 -12.96 -1.02 8.55
CA VAL A 16 -13.28 -2.43 8.86
C VAL A 16 -12.05 -3.16 9.43
N PRO A 17 -12.16 -3.76 10.64
CA PRO A 17 -11.05 -4.43 11.29
C PRO A 17 -10.58 -5.68 10.52
N SER A 18 -9.28 -5.94 10.59
CA SER A 18 -8.67 -7.20 10.13
C SER A 18 -7.27 -7.34 10.72
N GLY A 19 -6.79 -8.57 10.92
CA GLY A 19 -5.44 -8.82 11.47
C GLY A 19 -4.34 -8.13 10.67
N GLU A 20 -4.41 -8.16 9.33
CA GLU A 20 -3.42 -7.49 8.46
C GLU A 20 -3.41 -5.97 8.63
N ARG A 21 -4.58 -5.34 8.75
CA ARG A 21 -4.66 -3.89 9.00
C ARG A 21 -4.11 -3.52 10.36
N THR A 22 -4.37 -4.35 11.37
CA THR A 22 -3.79 -4.16 12.70
C THR A 22 -2.27 -4.27 12.63
N MET A 23 -1.73 -5.30 11.97
CA MET A 23 -0.30 -5.46 11.77
C MET A 23 0.31 -4.25 11.04
N ALA A 24 -0.30 -3.80 9.94
CA ALA A 24 0.19 -2.66 9.18
C ALA A 24 0.22 -1.37 10.02
N ARG A 25 -0.85 -1.08 10.76
CA ARG A 25 -0.90 0.08 11.67
C ARG A 25 0.12 -0.02 12.81
N SER A 26 0.30 -1.20 13.40
CA SER A 26 1.30 -1.42 14.44
C SER A 26 2.72 -1.22 13.91
N LEU A 27 3.01 -1.66 12.68
CA LEU A 27 4.30 -1.45 12.05
C LEU A 27 4.56 0.03 11.73
N ILE A 28 3.57 0.74 11.18
CA ILE A 28 3.65 2.19 10.96
C ILE A 28 3.94 2.90 12.29
N ALA A 29 3.16 2.62 13.34
CA ALA A 29 3.34 3.23 14.65
C ALA A 29 4.72 2.95 15.26
N ALA A 30 5.25 1.73 15.09
CA ALA A 30 6.58 1.38 15.59
C ALA A 30 7.70 2.14 14.84
N LEU A 31 7.56 2.30 13.52
CA LEU A 31 8.52 3.07 12.71
C LEU A 31 8.47 4.56 13.08
N GLU A 32 7.28 5.11 13.27
CA GLU A 32 7.08 6.50 13.71
C GLU A 32 7.63 6.73 15.12
N TRP A 33 7.41 5.79 16.04
CA TRP A 33 8.01 5.82 17.37
C TRP A 33 9.54 5.84 17.32
N GLY A 34 10.14 5.18 16.33
CA GLY A 34 11.58 5.23 16.05
C GLY A 34 12.08 6.53 15.38
N GLY A 35 11.22 7.55 15.23
CA GLY A 35 11.57 8.83 14.61
C GLY A 35 11.52 8.85 13.08
N ALA A 36 10.88 7.86 12.45
CA ALA A 36 10.53 7.95 11.04
C ALA A 36 9.27 8.79 10.82
N THR A 37 9.16 9.39 9.65
CA THR A 37 7.91 9.95 9.15
C THR A 37 7.43 8.99 8.07
N VAL A 38 6.29 8.34 8.30
CA VAL A 38 5.76 7.32 7.40
C VAL A 38 4.61 7.90 6.60
N THR A 39 4.70 7.83 5.28
CA THR A 39 3.61 8.21 4.37
C THR A 39 3.02 6.95 3.74
N LEU A 40 1.70 6.78 3.82
CA LEU A 40 1.02 5.74 3.05
C LEU A 40 1.12 6.10 1.56
N ALA A 41 1.98 5.40 0.85
CA ALA A 41 2.33 5.72 -0.53
C ALA A 41 1.17 5.43 -1.48
N SER A 42 0.45 4.33 -1.28
CA SER A 42 -0.68 3.93 -2.13
C SER A 42 -1.69 3.08 -1.36
N THR A 43 -2.95 3.16 -1.79
CA THR A 43 -4.06 2.31 -1.32
C THR A 43 -4.43 1.24 -2.35
N LEU A 44 -3.70 1.14 -3.48
CA LEU A 44 -3.95 0.18 -4.54
C LEU A 44 -3.83 -1.27 -4.03
N ARG A 45 -4.87 -2.07 -4.20
CA ARG A 45 -4.80 -3.51 -3.88
C ARG A 45 -4.29 -4.27 -5.10
N SER A 46 -3.02 -4.67 -5.06
CA SER A 46 -2.38 -5.39 -6.16
C SER A 46 -2.55 -6.90 -6.06
N ARG A 47 -2.94 -7.42 -4.88
CA ARG A 47 -3.24 -8.84 -4.72
C ARG A 47 -4.69 -9.15 -5.08
N ASP A 48 -4.87 -9.88 -6.17
CA ASP A 48 -6.07 -10.67 -6.43
C ASP A 48 -5.84 -12.12 -5.95
N GLY A 49 -6.81 -12.67 -5.23
CA GLY A 49 -6.71 -14.00 -4.63
C GLY A 49 -6.92 -15.15 -5.62
N VAL A 50 -7.59 -14.90 -6.74
CA VAL A 50 -7.91 -15.91 -7.76
C VAL A 50 -6.90 -15.90 -8.91
N GLY A 51 -6.29 -14.74 -9.18
CA GLY A 51 -5.35 -14.57 -10.30
C GLY A 51 -6.06 -14.41 -11.64
N ASP A 52 -7.25 -13.81 -11.64
CA ASP A 52 -8.04 -13.60 -12.86
C ASP A 52 -7.29 -12.66 -13.81
N ARG A 53 -7.10 -13.09 -15.08
CA ARG A 53 -6.28 -12.34 -16.03
C ARG A 53 -6.85 -10.96 -16.37
N HIS A 54 -8.17 -10.81 -16.39
CA HIS A 54 -8.80 -9.53 -16.67
C HIS A 54 -8.65 -8.58 -15.48
N VAL A 55 -8.88 -9.07 -14.26
CA VAL A 55 -8.64 -8.29 -13.03
C VAL A 55 -7.17 -7.89 -12.93
N GLN A 56 -6.25 -8.81 -13.20
CA GLN A 56 -4.81 -8.54 -13.19
C GLN A 56 -4.41 -7.47 -14.20
N ARG A 57 -5.03 -7.44 -15.40
CA ARG A 57 -4.82 -6.37 -16.37
C ARG A 57 -5.22 -5.01 -15.81
N LEU A 58 -6.41 -4.91 -15.22
CA LEU A 58 -6.89 -3.67 -14.61
C LEU A 58 -6.00 -3.20 -13.46
N VAL A 59 -5.54 -4.12 -12.61
CA VAL A 59 -4.61 -3.84 -11.51
C VAL A 59 -3.28 -3.31 -12.03
N LEU A 60 -2.76 -3.90 -13.12
CA LEU A 60 -1.52 -3.43 -13.74
C LEU A 60 -1.66 -2.03 -14.32
N ASP A 61 -2.77 -1.71 -14.97
CA ASP A 61 -3.02 -0.38 -15.53
C ASP A 61 -3.12 0.67 -14.41
N GLN A 62 -3.79 0.34 -13.29
CA GLN A 62 -3.81 1.18 -12.09
C GLN A 62 -2.41 1.33 -11.46
N ALA A 63 -1.63 0.25 -11.43
CA ALA A 63 -0.27 0.29 -10.90
C ALA A 63 0.64 1.23 -11.72
N GLN A 64 0.50 1.27 -13.05
CA GLN A 64 1.26 2.22 -13.88
C GLN A 64 0.96 3.68 -13.54
N THR A 65 -0.30 3.99 -13.21
CA THR A 65 -0.70 5.32 -12.76
C THR A 65 -0.05 5.68 -11.42
N GLU A 66 -0.07 4.74 -10.47
CA GLU A 66 0.57 4.93 -9.16
C GLU A 66 2.10 5.04 -9.24
N ILE A 67 2.75 4.23 -10.08
CA ILE A 67 4.19 4.29 -10.31
C ILE A 67 4.59 5.65 -10.86
N SER A 68 3.87 6.15 -11.87
CA SER A 68 4.13 7.46 -12.49
C SER A 68 3.98 8.60 -11.47
N ARG A 69 3.04 8.47 -10.52
CA ARG A 69 2.82 9.46 -9.45
C ARG A 69 3.89 9.41 -8.36
N LEU A 70 4.40 8.22 -8.04
CA LEU A 70 5.27 7.98 -6.87
C LEU A 70 6.76 8.03 -7.17
N VAL A 71 7.15 7.65 -8.39
CA VAL A 71 8.56 7.55 -8.79
C VAL A 71 8.89 8.76 -9.66
N PRO A 72 9.85 9.61 -9.27
CA PRO A 72 10.30 10.71 -10.10
C PRO A 72 10.69 10.20 -11.48
N GLN A 73 10.08 10.77 -12.51
CA GLN A 73 10.56 10.64 -13.88
C GLN A 73 11.59 11.76 -14.05
N GLY A 74 12.82 11.41 -14.45
CA GLY A 74 13.98 12.31 -14.45
C GLY A 74 13.78 13.64 -15.17
#